data_AF-A0A1H4CK55-F1
#
_entry.id   AF-A0A1H4CK55-F1
#
_cell.length_a   1.000
_cell.length_b   1.000
_cell.length_c   1.000
_cell.angle_alpha   90.00
_cell.angle_beta   90.00
_cell.angle_gamma   90.00
#
_symmetry.space_group_name_H-M   'P 1'
#
loop_
_entity.id
_entity.type
_entity.pdbx_description
1 polymer ?
#
loop_
_entity_poly.entity_id
_entity_poly.type
_entity_poly.pdbx_seq_one_letter_code
_entity_poly.pdbx_strand_id
1 'polypeptide(L)'
;MEYTVPLWYTFLTIALALSTFIAYPIVALFVTRPIQRILRQKNQDHISDWVVWPFKSGWYAMAIVVPFERWRHERNQGFMDTVLPIRQAANRMQCWLSLWLEVSMFGMVFLMLCGLFLEFMGVWSLGSG
;
A
#
# COMPACT_ATOMS: atom_id res chain seq x y z
N MET A 1 18.60 17.81 -28.23
CA MET A 1 18.10 16.41 -28.20
C MET A 1 16.77 16.46 -27.49
N GLU A 2 15.69 16.00 -28.12
CA GLU A 2 14.39 15.93 -27.46
C GLU A 2 14.45 14.84 -26.40
N TYR A 3 14.37 15.23 -25.13
CA TYR A 3 14.39 14.29 -24.02
C TYR A 3 12.98 13.77 -23.76
N THR A 4 12.53 12.87 -24.62
CA THR A 4 11.21 12.23 -24.52
C THR A 4 11.22 11.15 -23.45
N VAL A 5 10.16 11.10 -22.62
CA VAL A 5 9.97 10.03 -21.65
C VAL A 5 9.86 8.69 -22.40
N PRO A 6 10.65 7.67 -22.04
CA PRO A 6 10.57 6.36 -22.67
C PRO A 6 9.17 5.77 -22.55
N LEU A 7 8.63 5.26 -23.67
CA LEU A 7 7.29 4.66 -23.70
C LEU A 7 7.11 3.55 -22.67
N TRP A 8 8.15 2.72 -22.44
CA TRP A 8 8.10 1.65 -21.44
C TRP A 8 7.80 2.17 -20.04
N TYR A 9 8.30 3.36 -19.68
CA TYR A 9 8.12 3.96 -18.37
C TYR A 9 6.67 4.44 -18.19
N THR A 10 6.10 5.07 -19.22
CA THR A 10 4.69 5.47 -19.24
C THR A 10 3.77 4.26 -19.15
N PHE A 11 4.02 3.21 -19.94
CA PHE A 11 3.23 1.97 -19.87
C PHE A 11 3.31 1.30 -18.50
N LEU A 12 4.48 1.25 -17.89
CA LEU A 12 4.68 0.62 -16.58
C LEU A 12 3.96 1.42 -15.48
N THR A 13 4.04 2.75 -15.53
CA THR A 13 3.34 3.64 -14.58
C THR A 13 1.82 3.48 -14.70
N ILE A 14 1.28 3.48 -15.93
CA ILE A 14 -0.16 3.27 -16.17
C ILE A 14 -0.59 1.87 -15.74
N ALA A 15 0.20 0.84 -16.04
CA ALA A 15 -0.10 -0.54 -15.64
C ALA A 15 -0.16 -0.68 -14.11
N LEU A 16 0.77 -0.08 -13.37
CA LEU A 16 0.74 -0.07 -11.91
C LEU A 16 -0.42 0.75 -11.34
N ALA A 17 -0.76 1.88 -11.98
CA ALA A 17 -1.93 2.67 -11.58
C ALA A 17 -3.23 1.86 -11.75
N LEU A 18 -3.42 1.21 -12.90
CA LEU A 18 -4.55 0.31 -13.15
C LEU A 18 -4.56 -0.88 -12.18
N SER A 19 -3.39 -1.49 -11.94
CA SER A 19 -3.25 -2.59 -11.00
C SER A 19 -3.65 -2.17 -9.59
N THR A 20 -3.24 -0.98 -9.13
CA THR A 20 -3.64 -0.41 -7.85
C THR A 20 -5.16 -0.16 -7.80
N PHE A 21 -5.73 0.39 -8.87
CA PHE A 21 -7.16 0.67 -8.97
C PHE A 21 -8.02 -0.60 -8.88
N ILE A 22 -7.54 -1.73 -9.41
CA ILE A 22 -8.21 -3.03 -9.34
C ILE A 22 -7.94 -3.73 -8.01
N ALA A 23 -6.70 -3.71 -7.53
CA ALA A 23 -6.30 -4.36 -6.30
C ALA A 23 -6.98 -3.72 -5.08
N TYR A 24 -7.16 -2.39 -5.09
CA TYR A 24 -7.74 -1.65 -3.98
C TYR A 24 -9.15 -2.14 -3.56
N PRO A 25 -10.17 -2.20 -4.44
CA PRO A 25 -11.48 -2.72 -4.06
C PRO A 25 -11.45 -4.20 -3.68
N ILE A 26 -10.58 -5.01 -4.31
CA ILE A 26 -10.42 -6.43 -3.97
C ILE A 26 -9.90 -6.56 -2.52
N VAL A 27 -8.83 -5.85 -2.16
CA VAL A 27 -8.30 -5.86 -0.79
C VAL A 27 -9.33 -5.30 0.20
N ALA A 28 -10.00 -4.19 -0.15
CA ALA A 28 -11.04 -3.62 0.71
C ALA A 28 -12.16 -4.62 1.04
N LEU A 29 -12.61 -5.39 0.04
CA LEU A 29 -13.70 -6.35 0.19
C LEU A 29 -13.28 -7.68 0.83
N PHE A 30 -12.15 -8.24 0.40
CA PHE A 30 -11.74 -9.61 0.76
C PHE A 30 -10.67 -9.69 1.86
N VAL A 31 -10.02 -8.58 2.18
CA VAL A 31 -9.02 -8.50 3.25
C VAL A 31 -9.52 -7.60 4.38
N THR A 32 -9.75 -6.32 4.08
CA THR A 32 -10.06 -5.31 5.10
C THR A 32 -11.38 -5.59 5.82
N ARG A 33 -12.49 -5.76 5.09
CA ARG A 33 -13.80 -6.04 5.68
C ARG A 33 -13.85 -7.31 6.56
N PRO A 34 -13.36 -8.49 6.12
CA PRO A 34 -13.41 -9.67 6.96
C PRO A 34 -12.52 -9.56 8.20
N ILE A 35 -11.32 -8.97 8.08
CA ILE A 35 -10.45 -8.74 9.23
C ILE A 35 -11.09 -7.75 10.21
N GLN A 36 -11.68 -6.66 9.73
CA GLN A 36 -12.45 -5.73 10.56
C GLN A 36 -13.59 -6.41 11.31
N ARG A 37 -14.33 -7.32 10.67
CA ARG A 37 -15.40 -8.08 11.36
C ARG A 37 -14.84 -8.92 12.51
N ILE A 38 -13.73 -9.61 12.29
CA ILE A 38 -13.08 -10.43 13.32
C ILE A 38 -12.56 -9.56 14.48
N LEU A 39 -11.93 -8.42 14.18
CA LEU A 39 -11.38 -7.52 15.19
C LEU A 39 -12.46 -6.80 16.00
N ARG A 40 -13.57 -6.42 15.36
CA ARG A 40 -14.74 -5.83 16.06
C ARG A 40 -15.39 -6.82 17.02
N GLN A 41 -15.46 -8.09 16.65
CA GLN A 41 -15.95 -9.13 17.58
C GLN A 41 -15.05 -9.28 18.81
N LYS A 42 -13.77 -8.93 18.69
CA LYS A 42 -12.78 -8.98 19.79
C LYS A 42 -12.55 -7.63 20.49
N ASN A 43 -13.26 -6.56 20.11
CA ASN A 43 -13.02 -5.18 20.56
C ASN A 43 -11.57 -4.70 20.37
N GLN A 44 -10.89 -5.18 19.32
CA GLN A 44 -9.48 -4.86 19.00
C GLN A 44 -9.34 -3.99 17.74
N ASP A 45 -10.42 -3.38 17.26
CA ASP A 45 -10.45 -2.66 15.97
C ASP A 45 -9.99 -1.20 16.07
N HIS A 46 -8.79 -0.96 16.60
CA HIS A 46 -8.26 0.39 16.81
C HIS A 46 -7.92 1.13 15.50
N ILE A 47 -7.58 0.43 14.40
CA ILE A 47 -7.28 1.10 13.11
C ILE A 47 -8.53 1.76 12.52
N SER A 48 -9.72 1.20 12.76
CA SER A 48 -10.94 1.74 12.16
C SER A 48 -11.33 3.12 12.69
N ASP A 49 -10.83 3.48 13.88
CA ASP A 49 -11.05 4.77 14.54
C ASP A 49 -10.01 5.82 14.13
N TRP A 50 -8.79 5.39 13.78
CA TRP A 50 -7.66 6.29 13.49
C TRP A 50 -7.56 6.68 12.02
N VAL A 51 -8.01 5.81 11.11
CA VAL A 51 -7.79 5.99 9.67
C VAL A 51 -9.12 6.19 8.98
N VAL A 52 -9.25 7.23 8.16
CA VAL A 52 -10.48 7.48 7.38
C VAL A 52 -10.44 6.72 6.05
N TRP A 53 -11.60 6.37 5.51
CA TRP A 53 -11.70 5.90 4.12
C TRP A 53 -11.19 7.00 3.18
N PRO A 54 -10.34 6.74 2.16
CA PRO A 54 -9.95 5.46 1.57
C PRO A 54 -8.65 4.82 2.13
N PHE A 55 -7.96 5.44 3.07
CA PHE A 55 -6.63 4.96 3.49
C PHE A 55 -6.68 3.70 4.37
N LYS A 56 -7.85 3.30 4.88
CA LYS A 56 -8.03 2.09 5.68
C LYS A 56 -7.40 0.87 5.00
N SER A 57 -7.74 0.59 3.75
CA SER A 57 -7.28 -0.63 3.07
C SER A 57 -5.77 -0.70 2.91
N GLY A 58 -5.10 0.44 2.68
CA GLY A 58 -3.63 0.51 2.66
C GLY A 58 -3.04 0.23 4.04
N TRP A 59 -3.57 0.85 5.10
CA TRP A 59 -3.08 0.59 6.46
C TRP A 59 -3.21 -0.87 6.89
N TYR A 60 -4.33 -1.55 6.57
CA TYR A 60 -4.45 -2.99 6.86
C TYR A 60 -3.49 -3.82 6.02
N ALA A 61 -3.33 -3.51 4.72
CA ALA A 61 -2.39 -4.22 3.87
C ALA A 61 -0.94 -4.07 4.39
N MET A 62 -0.55 -2.85 4.74
CA MET A 62 0.76 -2.55 5.34
C MET A 62 0.97 -3.30 6.66
N ALA A 63 -0.04 -3.32 7.55
CA ALA A 63 0.01 -4.05 8.82
C ALA A 63 0.20 -5.57 8.65
N ILE A 64 -0.29 -6.14 7.54
CA ILE A 64 -0.13 -7.57 7.23
C ILE A 64 1.25 -7.87 6.65
N VAL A 65 1.70 -7.04 5.71
CA VAL A 65 2.92 -7.27 4.92
C VAL A 65 4.19 -6.88 5.67
N VAL A 66 4.17 -5.73 6.35
CA VAL A 66 5.36 -5.18 6.99
C VAL A 66 5.56 -5.85 8.35
N PRO A 67 6.74 -6.46 8.61
CA PRO A 67 7.04 -7.10 9.89
C PRO A 67 7.43 -6.06 10.96
N PHE A 68 6.47 -5.21 11.35
CA PHE A 68 6.66 -4.15 12.35
C PHE A 68 7.17 -4.68 13.70
N GLU A 69 6.90 -5.94 14.03
CA GLU A 69 7.37 -6.62 15.23
C GLU A 69 8.90 -6.54 15.43
N ARG A 70 9.67 -6.49 14.33
CA ARG A 70 11.14 -6.38 14.38
C ARG A 70 11.63 -4.99 14.77
N TRP A 71 10.77 -3.97 14.72
CA TRP A 71 11.11 -2.60 15.08
C TRP A 71 10.65 -2.30 16.52
N ARG A 72 11.58 -2.45 17.47
CA ARG A 72 11.53 -1.88 18.83
C ARG A 72 10.17 -2.03 19.55
N HIS A 73 9.78 -3.28 19.78
CA HIS A 73 8.56 -3.67 20.51
C HIS A 73 8.32 -2.87 21.81
N GLU A 74 9.39 -2.61 22.57
CA GLU A 74 9.32 -1.95 23.88
C GLU A 74 8.94 -0.46 23.82
N ARG A 75 9.14 0.22 22.67
CA ARG A 75 8.90 1.67 22.58
C ARG A 75 7.50 2.02 22.07
N ASN A 76 6.84 1.10 21.35
CA ASN A 76 5.60 1.35 20.61
C ASN A 76 4.53 0.27 20.89
N GLN A 77 4.33 -0.11 22.16
CA GLN A 77 3.38 -1.16 22.54
C GLN A 77 1.96 -0.92 21.98
N GLY A 78 1.41 0.29 22.11
CA GLY A 78 0.05 0.57 21.61
C GLY A 78 -0.12 0.42 20.09
N PHE A 79 0.95 0.63 19.31
CA PHE A 79 0.93 0.37 17.87
C PHE A 79 1.04 -1.13 17.57
N MET A 80 1.88 -1.86 18.31
CA MET A 80 2.03 -3.31 18.16
C MET A 80 0.77 -4.07 18.54
N ASP A 81 0.08 -3.64 19.60
CA ASP A 81 -1.21 -4.20 20.04
C ASP A 81 -2.30 -4.06 18.97
N THR A 82 -2.15 -3.09 18.07
CA THR A 82 -3.06 -2.86 16.96
C THR A 82 -2.68 -3.68 15.71
N VAL A 83 -1.39 -3.80 15.41
CA VAL A 83 -0.88 -4.43 14.18
C VAL A 83 -0.79 -5.96 14.29
N LEU A 84 -0.31 -6.49 15.42
CA LEU A 84 -0.20 -7.93 15.68
C LEU A 84 -1.51 -8.70 15.43
N PRO A 85 -2.67 -8.29 15.97
CA PRO A 85 -3.90 -9.04 15.79
C PRO A 85 -4.41 -9.00 14.34
N ILE A 86 -4.13 -7.93 13.59
CA ILE A 86 -4.45 -7.85 12.14
C ILE A 86 -3.66 -8.90 11.37
N ARG A 87 -2.36 -8.98 11.64
CA ARG A 87 -1.46 -9.92 10.97
C ARG A 87 -1.76 -11.36 11.33
N GLN A 88 -2.05 -11.64 12.60
CA GLN A 88 -2.44 -12.96 13.08
C GLN A 88 -3.80 -13.41 12.53
N ALA A 89 -4.72 -12.48 12.29
CA ALA A 89 -6.01 -12.77 11.68
C ALA A 89 -5.93 -12.99 10.15
N ALA A 90 -4.81 -12.65 9.51
CA ALA A 90 -4.68 -12.69 8.07
C ALA A 90 -4.32 -14.09 7.55
N ASN A 91 -5.09 -14.55 6.56
CA ASN A 91 -4.78 -15.79 5.84
C ASN A 91 -3.68 -15.58 4.78
N ARG A 92 -3.04 -16.67 4.34
CA ARG A 92 -1.99 -16.64 3.30
C ARG A 92 -2.44 -15.95 2.00
N MET A 93 -3.71 -16.16 1.60
CA MET A 93 -4.30 -15.48 0.45
C MET A 93 -4.46 -13.97 0.67
N GLN A 94 -4.88 -13.56 1.88
CA GLN A 94 -5.02 -12.15 2.23
C GLN A 94 -3.67 -11.45 2.31
N CYS A 95 -2.62 -12.16 2.73
CA CYS A 95 -1.25 -11.68 2.68
C CYS A 95 -0.79 -11.43 1.24
N TRP A 96 -1.04 -12.36 0.30
CA TRP A 96 -0.73 -12.15 -1.12
C TRP A 96 -1.51 -10.98 -1.74
N LEU A 97 -2.80 -10.84 -1.43
CA LEU A 97 -3.62 -9.73 -1.91
C LEU A 97 -3.13 -8.39 -1.35
N SER A 98 -2.73 -8.37 -0.06
CA SER A 98 -2.14 -7.19 0.57
C SER A 98 -0.80 -6.84 -0.06
N LEU A 99 0.06 -7.83 -0.28
CA LEU A 99 1.34 -7.65 -0.96
C LEU A 99 1.16 -7.11 -2.37
N TRP A 100 0.17 -7.61 -3.11
CA TRP A 100 -0.14 -7.11 -4.45
C TRP A 100 -0.50 -5.62 -4.41
N LEU A 101 -1.41 -5.21 -3.53
CA LEU A 101 -1.79 -3.80 -3.39
C LEU A 101 -0.58 -2.93 -2.99
N GLU A 102 0.20 -3.35 -1.99
CA GLU A 102 1.37 -2.61 -1.53
C GLU A 102 2.42 -2.45 -2.62
N VAL A 103 2.74 -3.52 -3.36
CA VAL A 103 3.70 -3.47 -4.47
C VAL A 103 3.20 -2.56 -5.59
N SER A 104 1.92 -2.61 -5.92
CA SER A 104 1.35 -1.72 -6.95
C SER A 104 1.36 -0.26 -6.51
N MET A 105 0.96 0.02 -5.27
CA MET A 105 0.89 1.38 -4.72
C MET A 105 2.28 1.99 -4.52
N PHE A 106 3.21 1.28 -3.86
CA PHE A 106 4.58 1.74 -3.68
C PHE A 106 5.35 1.79 -5.01
N GLY A 107 5.13 0.82 -5.90
CA GLY A 107 5.75 0.83 -7.23
C GLY A 107 5.34 2.06 -8.04
N MET A 108 4.05 2.42 -8.02
CA MET A 108 3.54 3.62 -8.68
C MET A 108 4.18 4.88 -8.09
N VAL A 109 4.18 5.03 -6.76
CA VAL A 109 4.77 6.21 -6.09
C VAL A 109 6.27 6.29 -6.35
N PHE A 110 6.98 5.16 -6.28
CA PHE A 110 8.42 5.08 -6.55
C PHE A 110 8.74 5.54 -7.97
N LEU A 111 8.01 5.04 -8.97
CA LEU A 111 8.18 5.50 -10.34
C LEU A 111 7.91 6.98 -10.44
N MET A 112 6.75 7.48 -9.99
CA MET A 112 6.44 8.92 -10.05
C MET A 112 7.56 9.80 -9.46
N LEU A 113 8.14 9.39 -8.32
CA LEU A 113 9.28 10.09 -7.72
C LEU A 113 10.55 10.00 -8.57
N CYS A 114 10.87 8.84 -9.15
CA CYS A 114 11.97 8.71 -10.11
C CYS A 114 11.73 9.58 -11.35
N GLY A 115 10.48 9.65 -11.83
CA GLY A 115 9.94 10.61 -12.81
C GLY A 115 10.41 12.02 -12.55
N LEU A 116 9.95 12.55 -11.43
CA LEU A 116 10.23 13.91 -10.98
C LEU A 116 11.73 14.15 -10.73
N PHE A 117 12.43 13.17 -10.16
CA PHE A 117 13.86 13.28 -9.89
C PHE A 117 14.69 13.36 -11.19
N LEU A 118 14.37 12.53 -12.17
CA LEU A 118 15.06 12.54 -13.47
C LEU A 118 14.72 13.80 -14.28
N GLU A 119 13.52 14.36 -14.10
CA GLU A 119 13.15 15.67 -14.65
C GLU A 119 13.95 16.79 -13.99
N PHE A 120 14.05 16.79 -12.66
CA PHE A 120 14.87 17.74 -11.90
C PHE A 120 16.35 17.70 -12.32
N MET A 121 16.87 16.51 -12.63
CA MET A 121 18.24 16.33 -13.13
C MET A 121 18.42 16.74 -14.61
N GLY A 122 17.35 17.13 -15.31
CA GLY A 122 17.38 17.49 -16.73
C GLY A 122 17.64 16.31 -17.67
N VAL A 123 17.44 15.07 -17.18
CA VAL A 123 17.64 13.84 -17.97
C VAL A 123 16.45 13.60 -18.91
N TRP A 124 15.25 14.03 -18.52
CA TRP A 124 14.06 14.02 -19.37
C TRP A 124 13.08 15.16 -19.07
N SER A 125 12.10 15.39 -19.94
CA SER A 125 11.02 16.35 -19.74
C SER A 125 9.68 15.62 -19.64
N LEU A 126 8.90 15.87 -18.59
CA LEU A 126 7.51 15.38 -18.47
C LEU A 126 6.51 16.27 -19.23
N GLY A 127 6.97 17.37 -19.84
CA GLY A 127 6.16 18.28 -20.63
C GLY A 127 5.70 17.66 -21.95
N SER A 128 4.39 17.47 -22.07
CA SER A 128 3.70 17.20 -23.33
C SER A 128 3.87 18.39 -24.27
N GLY A 129 4.42 18.15 -25.46
CA GLY A 129 4.11 18.95 -26.65
C GLY A 129 2.65 18.75 -27.06
#